data_AF-A0A537SCK3-F1
#
_entry.id   AF-A0A537SCK3-F1
#
_cell.length_a   1.000
_cell.length_b   1.000
_cell.length_c   1.000
_cell.angle_alpha   90.00
_cell.angle_beta   90.00
_cell.angle_gamma   90.00
#
_symmetry.space_group_name_H-M   'P 1'
#
loop_
_entity.id
_entity.type
_entity.pdbx_description
1 polymer ?
#
loop_
_entity_poly.entity_id
_entity_poly.type
_entity_poly.pdbx_seq_one_letter_code
_entity_poly.pdbx_strand_id
1 'polypeptide(L)'
;MDASIISAIAALTGAAVGGLTSGIANWLNHRRQLRAQWLLHEKSRRQILYRDFIDDASKYYIDALQHNKADIASLASLYAKLSKMRAISSKPVIHCAEHVARKILDTYLEPDKSFVELREMAIDGTIDLLHGFSDACHDEFEELRSKQF
;
A
#
# COMPACT_ATOMS: atom_id res chain seq x y z
N MET A 1 63.22 -9.58 24.91
CA MET A 1 61.99 -9.77 24.11
C MET A 1 61.69 -8.45 23.44
N ASP A 2 61.76 -8.40 22.11
CA ASP A 2 61.74 -7.16 21.33
C ASP A 2 60.33 -6.56 21.20
N ALA A 3 60.25 -5.24 21.36
CA ALA A 3 59.02 -4.45 21.23
C ALA A 3 58.32 -4.65 19.87
N SER A 4 59.07 -5.07 18.84
CA SER A 4 58.54 -5.38 17.51
C SER A 4 57.60 -6.59 17.50
N ILE A 5 57.87 -7.62 18.30
CA ILE A 5 57.03 -8.83 18.40
C ILE A 5 55.72 -8.50 19.11
N ILE A 6 55.78 -7.71 20.18
CA ILE A 6 54.60 -7.25 20.93
C ILE A 6 53.73 -6.34 20.05
N SER A 7 54.36 -5.44 19.27
CA SER A 7 53.65 -4.53 18.38
C SER A 7 53.02 -5.24 17.17
N ALA A 8 53.66 -6.27 16.61
CA ALA A 8 53.11 -7.05 15.50
C ALA A 8 51.90 -7.89 15.93
N ILE A 9 51.96 -8.51 17.11
CA ILE A 9 50.84 -9.28 17.67
C ILE A 9 49.67 -8.34 18.01
N ALA A 10 49.93 -7.17 18.60
CA ALA A 10 48.90 -6.16 18.87
C ALA A 10 48.22 -5.67 17.57
N ALA A 11 48.98 -5.41 16.51
CA ALA A 11 48.45 -4.99 15.21
C ALA A 11 47.58 -6.07 14.54
N LEU A 12 48.00 -7.33 14.58
CA LEU A 12 47.23 -8.47 14.05
C LEU A 12 45.93 -8.70 14.85
N THR A 13 45.98 -8.52 16.17
CA THR A 13 44.80 -8.67 17.03
C THR A 13 43.79 -7.54 16.79
N GLY A 14 44.28 -6.30 16.60
CA GLY A 14 43.45 -5.15 16.22
C GLY A 14 42.82 -5.30 14.82
N ALA A 15 43.57 -5.83 13.84
CA ALA A 15 43.06 -6.09 12.50
C ALA A 15 42.03 -7.23 12.46
N ALA A 16 42.22 -8.29 13.25
CA ALA A 16 41.26 -9.40 13.35
C ALA A 16 39.94 -8.96 14.00
N VAL A 17 40.00 -8.24 15.13
CA VAL A 17 38.81 -7.70 15.81
C VAL A 17 38.12 -6.62 14.96
N GLY A 18 38.90 -5.74 14.32
CA GLY A 18 38.39 -4.72 13.40
C GLY A 18 37.75 -5.32 12.14
N GLY A 19 38.33 -6.39 11.57
CA GLY A 19 37.80 -7.10 10.42
C GLY A 19 36.52 -7.88 10.72
N LEU A 20 36.43 -8.55 11.87
CA LEU A 20 35.22 -9.25 12.31
C LEU A 20 34.08 -8.26 12.63
N THR A 21 34.39 -7.16 13.31
CA THR A 21 33.42 -6.10 13.62
C THR A 21 32.92 -5.43 12.34
N SER A 22 33.81 -5.16 11.39
CA SER A 22 33.46 -4.59 10.08
C SER A 22 32.61 -5.56 9.25
N GLY A 23 32.92 -6.86 9.28
CA GLY A 23 32.11 -7.89 8.62
C GLY A 23 30.69 -7.99 9.18
N ILE A 24 30.53 -7.99 10.51
CA ILE A 24 29.22 -8.01 11.18
C ILE A 24 28.44 -6.72 10.90
N ALA A 25 29.10 -5.56 11.01
CA ALA A 25 28.49 -4.27 10.71
C ALA A 25 28.02 -4.19 9.25
N ASN A 26 28.85 -4.66 8.30
CA ASN A 26 28.52 -4.64 6.88
C ASN A 26 27.38 -5.60 6.56
N TRP A 27 27.35 -6.80 7.15
CA TRP A 27 26.23 -7.72 7.00
C TRP A 27 24.91 -7.16 7.56
N LEU A 28 24.97 -6.55 8.76
CA LEU A 28 23.80 -5.92 9.37
C LEU A 28 23.29 -4.76 8.52
N ASN A 29 24.20 -3.93 8.01
CA ASN A 29 23.87 -2.81 7.13
C ASN A 29 23.28 -3.28 5.80
N HIS A 30 23.88 -4.32 5.19
CA HIS A 30 23.39 -4.90 3.95
C HIS A 30 21.99 -5.51 4.12
N ARG A 31 21.74 -6.25 5.22
CA ARG A 31 20.40 -6.75 5.56
C ARG A 31 19.38 -5.62 5.71
N ARG A 32 19.74 -4.52 6.39
CA ARG A 32 18.86 -3.35 6.54
C ARG A 32 18.52 -2.73 5.19
N GLN A 33 19.52 -2.58 4.32
CA GLN A 33 19.33 -2.03 2.96
C GLN A 33 18.40 -2.90 2.12
N LEU A 34 18.60 -4.22 2.08
CA LEU A 34 17.74 -5.14 1.34
C LEU A 34 16.30 -5.10 1.85
N ARG A 35 16.11 -5.06 3.18
CA ARG A 35 14.78 -4.95 3.79
C ARG A 35 14.10 -3.63 3.43
N ALA A 36 14.83 -2.52 3.49
CA ALA A 36 14.32 -1.21 3.12
C ALA A 36 13.92 -1.15 1.65
N GLN A 37 14.75 -1.69 0.74
CA GLN A 37 14.42 -1.79 -0.69
C GLN A 37 13.16 -2.62 -0.94
N TRP A 38 13.04 -3.77 -0.27
CA TRP A 38 11.86 -4.62 -0.39
C TRP A 38 10.58 -3.90 0.11
N LEU A 39 10.64 -3.22 1.26
CA LEU A 39 9.51 -2.43 1.78
C LEU A 39 9.13 -1.28 0.84
N LEU A 40 10.11 -0.59 0.25
CA LEU A 40 9.85 0.46 -0.73
C LEU A 40 9.20 -0.08 -2.00
N HIS A 41 9.64 -1.25 -2.46
CA HIS A 41 9.04 -1.91 -3.62
C HIS A 41 7.59 -2.31 -3.35
N GLU A 42 7.32 -2.95 -2.20
CA GLU A 42 5.95 -3.29 -1.79
C GLU A 42 5.07 -2.06 -1.63
N LYS A 43 5.58 -1.00 -1.00
CA LYS A 43 4.87 0.29 -0.89
C LYS A 43 4.50 0.84 -2.26
N SER A 44 5.46 0.92 -3.19
CA SER A 44 5.23 1.45 -4.54
C SER A 44 4.18 0.64 -5.31
N ARG A 45 4.26 -0.70 -5.25
CA ARG A 45 3.31 -1.59 -5.92
C ARG A 45 1.88 -1.40 -5.39
N ARG A 46 1.73 -1.25 -4.08
CA ARG A 46 0.42 -0.99 -3.45
C ARG A 46 -0.10 0.41 -3.77
N GLN A 47 0.75 1.43 -3.75
CA GLN A 47 0.38 2.81 -4.12
C GLN A 47 -0.20 2.89 -5.53
N ILE A 48 0.45 2.24 -6.51
CA ILE A 48 -0.05 2.17 -7.89
C ILE A 48 -1.44 1.52 -7.93
N LEU A 49 -1.59 0.39 -7.24
CA LEU A 49 -2.84 -0.36 -7.27
C LEU A 49 -3.99 0.37 -6.57
N TYR A 50 -3.72 1.07 -5.46
CA TYR A 50 -4.72 1.85 -4.73
C TYR A 50 -5.16 3.08 -5.52
N ARG A 51 -4.23 3.80 -6.15
CA ARG A 51 -4.56 4.89 -7.07
C ARG A 51 -5.46 4.39 -8.20
N ASP A 52 -5.05 3.33 -8.89
CA ASP A 52 -5.79 2.80 -10.03
C ASP A 52 -7.19 2.28 -9.61
N PHE A 53 -7.33 1.77 -8.38
CA PHE A 53 -8.63 1.37 -7.85
C PHE A 53 -9.51 2.58 -7.49
N ILE A 54 -8.94 3.63 -6.88
CA ILE A 54 -9.63 4.88 -6.55
C ILE A 54 -10.16 5.56 -7.82
N ASP A 55 -9.34 5.68 -8.85
CA ASP A 55 -9.72 6.34 -10.11
C ASP A 55 -10.92 5.62 -10.77
N ASP A 56 -10.83 4.30 -10.90
CA ASP A 56 -11.90 3.48 -11.46
C ASP A 56 -13.15 3.49 -10.60
N ALA A 57 -13.02 3.24 -9.29
CA ALA A 57 -14.15 3.17 -8.37
C ALA A 57 -14.91 4.51 -8.30
N SER A 58 -14.19 5.64 -8.27
CA SER A 58 -14.79 6.97 -8.29
C SER A 58 -15.63 7.17 -9.55
N LYS A 59 -15.05 6.83 -10.70
CA LYS A 59 -15.74 6.95 -11.99
C LYS A 59 -16.99 6.07 -12.04
N TYR A 60 -16.86 4.81 -11.64
CA TYR A 60 -17.96 3.85 -11.71
C TYR A 60 -19.05 4.15 -10.68
N TYR A 61 -18.72 4.70 -9.52
CA TYR A 61 -19.72 5.10 -8.54
C TYR A 61 -20.55 6.29 -9.02
N ILE A 62 -19.91 7.35 -9.54
CA ILE A 62 -20.63 8.49 -10.10
C ILE A 62 -21.47 8.07 -11.32
N ASP A 63 -20.93 7.20 -12.18
CA ASP A 63 -21.69 6.64 -13.29
C ASP A 63 -22.91 5.84 -12.81
N ALA A 64 -22.74 4.96 -11.83
CA ALA A 64 -23.84 4.19 -11.25
C ALA A 64 -24.91 5.05 -10.59
N LEU A 65 -24.53 6.18 -9.99
CA LEU A 65 -25.49 7.13 -9.43
C LEU A 65 -26.32 7.83 -10.50
N GLN A 66 -25.84 7.95 -11.74
CA GLN A 66 -26.53 8.69 -12.81
C GLN A 66 -27.17 7.79 -13.87
N HIS A 67 -26.75 6.53 -13.94
CA HIS A 67 -27.16 5.60 -14.98
C HIS A 67 -27.37 4.18 -14.41
N ASN A 68 -28.48 3.56 -14.79
CA ASN A 68 -28.80 2.17 -14.45
C ASN A 68 -28.17 1.10 -15.36
N LYS A 69 -27.20 1.46 -16.20
CA LYS A 69 -26.59 0.55 -17.17
C LYS A 69 -25.10 0.34 -16.90
N ALA A 70 -24.81 -0.70 -16.14
CA ALA A 70 -23.43 -1.10 -15.87
C ALA A 70 -22.68 -1.56 -17.13
N ASP A 71 -21.45 -1.05 -17.30
CA ASP A 71 -20.49 -1.61 -18.25
C ASP A 71 -19.77 -2.82 -17.62
N ILE A 72 -20.10 -4.01 -18.11
CA ILE A 72 -19.54 -5.27 -17.60
C ILE A 72 -18.01 -5.33 -17.74
N ALA A 73 -17.43 -4.72 -18.79
CA ALA A 73 -15.99 -4.72 -18.98
C ALA A 73 -15.30 -3.86 -17.90
N SER A 74 -15.87 -2.70 -17.59
CA SER A 74 -15.45 -1.83 -16.49
C SER A 74 -15.55 -2.51 -15.12
N LEU A 75 -16.67 -3.19 -14.83
CA LEU A 75 -16.83 -3.94 -13.59
C LEU A 75 -15.83 -5.11 -13.47
N ALA A 76 -15.54 -5.80 -14.58
CA ALA A 76 -14.50 -6.83 -14.60
C ALA A 76 -13.10 -6.25 -14.32
N SER A 77 -12.78 -5.06 -14.83
CA SER A 77 -11.55 -4.33 -14.52
C SER A 77 -11.44 -4.00 -13.03
N LEU A 78 -12.53 -3.49 -12.42
CA LEU A 78 -12.57 -3.21 -10.98
C LEU A 78 -12.35 -4.47 -10.14
N TYR A 79 -13.03 -5.57 -10.50
CA TYR A 79 -12.86 -6.86 -9.84
C TYR A 79 -11.44 -7.42 -9.98
N ALA A 80 -10.80 -7.24 -11.13
CA ALA A 80 -9.40 -7.64 -11.34
C ALA A 80 -8.45 -6.84 -10.43
N LYS A 81 -8.67 -5.53 -10.24
CA LYS A 81 -7.89 -4.72 -9.31
C LYS A 81 -8.07 -5.19 -7.87
N LEU A 82 -9.31 -5.45 -7.44
CA LEU A 82 -9.61 -6.04 -6.13
C LEU A 82 -8.88 -7.37 -5.93
N SER A 83 -8.90 -8.25 -6.92
CA SER A 83 -8.22 -9.54 -6.86
C SER A 83 -6.70 -9.40 -6.78
N LYS A 84 -6.10 -8.41 -7.46
CA LYS A 84 -4.68 -8.08 -7.30
C LYS A 84 -4.37 -7.55 -5.90
N MET A 85 -5.25 -6.74 -5.32
CA MET A 85 -5.06 -6.21 -3.95
C MET A 85 -5.04 -7.37 -2.96
N ARG A 86 -5.93 -8.35 -3.09
CA ARG A 86 -5.98 -9.55 -2.20
C ARG A 86 -4.64 -10.30 -2.12
N ALA A 87 -3.80 -10.20 -3.14
CA ALA A 87 -2.49 -10.85 -3.16
C ALA A 87 -1.41 -10.11 -2.37
N ILE A 88 -1.56 -8.79 -2.13
CA ILE A 88 -0.47 -7.96 -1.57
C ILE A 88 -0.89 -7.03 -0.43
N SER A 89 -2.17 -6.73 -0.28
CA SER A 89 -2.70 -5.77 0.68
C SER A 89 -3.10 -6.43 1.99
N SER A 90 -3.21 -5.61 3.03
CA SER A 90 -3.69 -5.96 4.35
C SER A 90 -5.20 -6.26 4.34
N LYS A 91 -5.65 -7.05 5.31
CA LYS A 91 -7.07 -7.43 5.43
C LYS A 91 -8.01 -6.23 5.52
N PRO A 92 -7.72 -5.15 6.27
CA PRO A 92 -8.58 -3.97 6.32
C PRO A 92 -8.81 -3.33 4.95
N VAL A 93 -7.73 -3.13 4.17
CA VAL A 93 -7.82 -2.59 2.80
C VAL A 93 -8.72 -3.45 1.92
N ILE A 94 -8.58 -4.77 1.99
CA ILE A 94 -9.44 -5.69 1.22
C ILE A 94 -10.91 -5.57 1.62
N HIS A 95 -11.22 -5.52 2.92
CA HIS A 95 -12.61 -5.42 3.37
C HIS A 95 -13.26 -4.12 2.89
N CYS A 96 -12.54 -2.99 2.98
CA CYS A 96 -13.05 -1.71 2.48
C CYS A 96 -13.20 -1.74 0.95
N ALA A 97 -12.25 -2.30 0.20
CA ALA A 97 -12.36 -2.41 -1.25
C ALA A 97 -13.54 -3.30 -1.69
N GLU A 98 -13.81 -4.39 -0.98
CA GLU A 98 -14.98 -5.25 -1.21
C GLU A 98 -16.29 -4.51 -0.93
N HIS A 99 -16.32 -3.69 0.11
CA HIS A 99 -17.47 -2.84 0.41
C HIS A 99 -17.73 -1.83 -0.72
N VAL A 100 -16.70 -1.14 -1.19
CA VAL A 100 -16.77 -0.19 -2.31
C VAL A 100 -17.31 -0.88 -3.57
N ALA A 101 -16.72 -2.02 -3.95
CA ALA A 101 -17.13 -2.75 -5.14
C ALA A 101 -18.60 -3.21 -5.06
N ARG A 102 -19.02 -3.71 -3.89
CA ARG A 102 -20.43 -4.10 -3.66
C ARG A 102 -21.36 -2.90 -3.76
N LYS A 103 -21.04 -1.77 -3.12
CA LYS A 103 -21.90 -0.59 -3.14
C LYS A 103 -22.05 -0.02 -4.56
N ILE A 104 -21.00 -0.05 -5.39
CA ILE A 104 -21.10 0.35 -6.81
C ILE A 104 -22.12 -0.55 -7.55
N LEU A 105 -22.03 -1.87 -7.37
CA LEU A 105 -22.96 -2.82 -7.99
C LEU A 105 -24.39 -2.59 -7.52
N ASP A 106 -24.59 -2.40 -6.21
CA ASP A 106 -25.90 -2.14 -5.63
C ASP A 106 -26.48 -0.81 -6.16
N THR A 107 -25.64 0.21 -6.36
CA THR A 107 -26.05 1.53 -6.85
C THR A 107 -26.60 1.48 -8.27
N TYR A 108 -26.07 0.63 -9.15
CA TYR A 108 -26.62 0.42 -10.50
C TYR A 108 -28.07 -0.15 -10.48
N LEU A 109 -28.52 -0.69 -9.35
CA LEU A 109 -29.88 -1.20 -9.14
C LEU A 109 -30.80 -0.16 -8.47
N GLU A 110 -30.25 0.97 -8.02
CA GLU A 110 -31.01 2.08 -7.44
C GLU A 110 -31.52 3.02 -8.56
N PRO A 111 -32.56 3.85 -8.30
CA PRO A 111 -32.98 4.87 -9.25
C PRO A 111 -31.89 5.92 -9.49
N ASP A 112 -31.75 6.35 -10.75
CA ASP A 112 -30.82 7.41 -11.17
C ASP A 112 -31.03 8.69 -10.32
N LYS A 113 -29.92 9.28 -9.88
CA LYS A 113 -29.85 10.52 -9.11
C LYS A 113 -29.69 11.71 -10.06
N SER A 114 -30.49 12.74 -9.80
CA SER A 114 -30.32 14.04 -10.42
C SER A 114 -29.05 14.75 -9.90
N PHE A 115 -28.59 15.77 -10.63
CA PHE A 115 -27.46 16.59 -10.17
C PHE A 115 -27.74 17.31 -8.84
N VAL A 116 -28.99 17.65 -8.55
CA VAL A 116 -29.37 18.27 -7.27
C VAL A 116 -29.17 17.30 -6.11
N GLU A 117 -29.63 16.05 -6.27
CA GLU A 117 -29.41 14.99 -5.28
C GLU A 117 -27.91 14.69 -5.10
N LEU A 118 -27.12 14.65 -6.17
CA LEU A 118 -25.67 14.50 -6.07
C LEU A 118 -25.02 15.64 -5.27
N ARG A 119 -25.47 16.88 -5.46
CA ARG A 119 -24.99 18.03 -4.69
C ARG A 119 -25.37 17.89 -3.20
N GLU A 120 -26.56 17.40 -2.89
CA GLU A 120 -26.99 17.15 -1.51
C GLU A 120 -26.12 16.06 -0.87
N MET A 121 -25.86 14.96 -1.57
CA MET A 121 -24.97 13.89 -1.14
C MET A 121 -23.53 14.38 -0.90
N ALA A 122 -23.08 15.37 -1.67
CA ALA A 122 -21.77 15.99 -1.46
C ALA A 122 -21.73 16.90 -0.22
N ILE A 123 -22.85 17.52 0.13
CA ILE A 123 -22.97 18.39 1.31
C ILE A 123 -23.07 17.56 2.59
N ASP A 124 -23.85 16.47 2.58
CA ASP A 124 -24.04 15.60 3.74
C ASP A 124 -22.94 14.53 3.91
N GLY A 125 -22.05 14.39 2.93
CA GLY A 125 -20.91 13.48 2.94
C GLY A 125 -21.24 12.05 2.48
N THR A 126 -22.48 11.74 2.14
CA THR A 126 -22.89 10.40 1.68
C THR A 126 -22.36 10.03 0.30
N ILE A 127 -21.82 11.00 -0.45
CA ILE A 127 -21.13 10.75 -1.73
C ILE A 127 -19.75 10.11 -1.54
N ASP A 128 -19.14 10.20 -0.35
CA ASP A 128 -17.75 9.75 -0.14
C ASP A 128 -17.65 8.24 0.11
N LEU A 129 -17.83 7.47 -0.96
CA LEU A 129 -17.74 6.01 -0.91
C LEU A 129 -16.33 5.51 -0.56
N LEU A 130 -15.28 6.28 -0.89
CA LEU A 130 -13.90 5.85 -0.79
C LEU A 130 -13.22 6.23 0.53
N HIS A 131 -13.92 6.91 1.43
CA HIS A 131 -13.38 7.35 2.72
C HIS A 131 -12.71 6.21 3.50
N GLY A 132 -13.49 5.18 3.86
CA GLY A 132 -12.98 4.05 4.65
C GLY A 132 -11.93 3.21 3.92
N PHE A 133 -11.94 3.19 2.59
CA PHE A 133 -10.86 2.56 1.82
C PHE A 133 -9.57 3.37 1.90
N SER A 134 -9.66 4.69 1.80
CA SER A 134 -8.52 5.61 1.87
C SER A 134 -7.88 5.59 3.25
N ASP A 135 -8.68 5.54 4.31
CA ASP A 135 -8.21 5.38 5.70
C ASP A 135 -7.45 4.07 5.89
N ALA A 136 -8.03 2.95 5.44
CA ALA A 136 -7.37 1.65 5.53
C ALA A 136 -6.04 1.62 4.76
N CYS A 137 -5.97 2.29 3.60
CA CYS A 137 -4.73 2.43 2.85
C CYS A 137 -3.69 3.28 3.61
N HIS A 138 -4.13 4.37 4.25
CA HIS A 138 -3.28 5.22 5.06
C HIS A 138 -2.66 4.42 6.22
N ASP A 139 -3.50 3.73 7.00
CA ASP A 139 -3.08 2.90 8.12
C ASP A 139 -2.08 1.83 7.69
N GLU A 140 -2.33 1.17 6.56
CA GLU A 140 -1.40 0.18 6.02
C GLU A 140 -0.04 0.78 5.66
N PHE A 141 0.00 1.98 5.08
CA PHE A 141 1.27 2.65 4.77
C PHE A 141 2.00 3.13 6.02
N GLU A 142 1.29 3.55 7.05
CA GLU A 142 1.87 3.89 8.36
C GLU A 142 2.46 2.64 9.05
N GLU A 143 1.78 1.49 8.96
CA GLU A 143 2.33 0.21 9.41
C GLU A 143 3.58 -0.24 8.62
N LEU A 144 3.62 -0.02 7.31
CA LEU A 144 4.80 -0.31 6.50
C LEU A 144 5.97 0.61 6.87
N ARG A 145 5.68 1.89 7.16
CA ARG A 145 6.66 2.89 7.60
C ARG A 145 7.24 2.52 8.97
N SER A 146 6.42 2.05 9.91
CA SER A 146 6.90 1.63 11.23
C SER A 146 7.83 0.41 11.17
N LYS A 147 7.67 -0.46 10.16
CA LYS A 147 8.54 -1.64 9.90
C LYS A 147 9.87 -1.29 9.22
N GLN A 148 10.04 -0.05 8.74
CA GLN A 148 11.25 0.42 8.07
C GLN A 148 12.38 0.80 9.04
N PHE A 149 12.02 1.14 10.29
CA PHE A 149 12.93 1.57 11.37
C PHE A 149 13.02 0.48 12.45
#